data_AF-A0A061SJF4-F1
#
_entry.id   AF-A0A061SJF4-F1
#
_cell.length_a   1.000
_cell.length_b   1.000
_cell.length_c   1.000
_cell.angle_alpha   90.00
_cell.angle_beta   90.00
_cell.angle_gamma   90.00
#
_symmetry.space_group_name_H-M   'P 1'
#
loop_
_entity.id
_entity.type
_entity.pdbx_description
1 polymer ?
#
loop_
_entity_poly.entity_id
_entity_poly.type
_entity_poly.pdbx_seq_one_letter_code
_entity_poly.pdbx_strand_id
1 'polypeptide(L)'
;MYSLDGFTWQRGETLASNPEVLAAGIAVYLGIVLVLPKLLQGKAVPPPTFLAATHNLVLCLGSAVMFVGCAYEAVKEIVRSRDSTWLFCLPLDTKVEGPLWFWSYVYYLSKYYELLDTVILILKCRPLSFLHVFHHSVVLAMAYFWLDSAQSLQVMGLLFNTGVHVVMYYYYFLCTVKRAPKWK
;
A
#
# COMPACT_ATOMS: atom_id res chain seq x y z
N MET A 1 4.36 12.87 -15.44
CA MET A 1 3.77 11.53 -15.65
C MET A 1 4.94 10.57 -15.73
N TYR A 2 5.18 9.77 -14.69
CA TYR A 2 6.36 8.90 -14.60
C TYR A 2 6.20 7.74 -15.61
N SER A 3 7.20 7.52 -16.47
CA SER A 3 7.26 6.36 -17.36
C SER A 3 7.96 5.20 -16.66
N LEU A 4 7.57 3.97 -16.99
CA LEU A 4 8.05 2.74 -16.34
C LEU A 4 9.57 2.55 -16.49
N ASP A 5 10.12 2.86 -17.66
CA ASP A 5 11.56 2.69 -17.96
C ASP A 5 12.42 3.87 -17.48
N GLY A 6 11.83 5.03 -17.19
CA GLY A 6 12.53 6.27 -16.84
C GLY A 6 12.32 6.72 -15.40
N PHE A 7 11.82 5.84 -14.52
CA PHE A 7 11.54 6.20 -13.15
C PHE A 7 12.83 6.31 -12.32
N THR A 8 12.96 7.39 -11.57
CA THR A 8 14.01 7.60 -10.58
C THR A 8 13.36 8.18 -9.34
N TRP A 9 13.63 7.58 -8.18
CA TRP A 9 13.23 8.17 -6.90
C TRP A 9 14.20 9.30 -6.54
N GLN A 10 13.69 10.52 -6.43
CA GLN A 10 14.47 11.69 -6.05
C GLN A 10 13.77 12.43 -4.92
N ARG A 11 14.43 12.51 -3.77
CA ARG A 11 13.92 13.22 -2.59
C ARG A 11 13.75 14.70 -2.93
N GLY A 12 12.54 15.23 -2.74
CA GLY A 12 12.19 16.62 -3.04
C GLY A 12 11.56 16.84 -4.41
N GLU A 13 11.77 15.94 -5.36
CA GLU A 13 11.24 16.06 -6.73
C GLU A 13 10.11 15.06 -7.01
N THR A 14 10.29 13.80 -6.60
CA THR A 14 9.24 12.79 -6.77
C THR A 14 8.07 13.13 -5.86
N LEU A 15 6.83 12.99 -6.34
CA LEU A 15 5.65 13.27 -5.53
C LEU A 15 5.68 12.45 -4.22
N ALA A 16 5.37 13.11 -3.10
CA ALA A 16 5.42 12.53 -1.75
C ALA A 16 6.80 11.99 -1.31
N SER A 17 7.89 12.37 -1.97
CA SER A 17 9.24 12.00 -1.55
C SER A 17 9.83 12.84 -0.42
N ASN A 18 9.18 13.94 -0.05
CA ASN A 18 9.60 14.74 1.10
C ASN A 18 9.20 14.06 2.41
N PRO A 19 10.10 13.97 3.40
CA PRO A 19 9.78 13.38 4.71
C PRO A 19 8.68 14.15 5.44
N GLU A 20 8.51 15.43 5.13
CA GLU A 20 7.41 16.26 5.62
C GLU A 20 6.04 15.75 5.16
N VAL A 21 5.94 15.27 3.91
CA VAL A 21 4.68 14.71 3.37
C VAL A 21 4.35 13.39 4.04
N LEU A 22 5.36 12.57 4.34
CA LEU A 22 5.18 11.36 5.16
C LEU A 22 4.67 11.72 6.55
N ALA A 23 5.35 12.63 7.24
CA ALA A 23 5.00 13.04 8.60
C ALA A 23 3.59 13.65 8.64
N ALA A 24 3.26 14.52 7.69
CA ALA A 24 1.93 15.10 7.56
C ALA A 24 0.86 14.02 7.29
N GLY A 25 1.15 13.05 6.42
CA GLY A 25 0.25 11.94 6.14
C GLY A 25 -0.10 11.11 7.39
N ILE A 26 0.92 10.75 8.17
CA ILE A 26 0.73 10.02 9.44
C ILE A 26 -0.01 10.89 10.47
N ALA A 27 0.35 12.17 10.59
CA ALA A 27 -0.31 13.08 11.52
C ALA A 27 -1.80 13.28 11.18
N VAL A 28 -2.12 13.45 9.89
CA VAL A 28 -3.50 13.55 9.40
C VAL A 28 -4.25 12.25 9.66
N TYR A 29 -3.64 11.10 9.38
CA TYR A 29 -4.23 9.79 9.65
C TYR A 29 -4.61 9.61 11.13
N LEU A 30 -3.65 9.87 12.04
CA LEU A 30 -3.89 9.77 13.48
C LEU A 30 -4.92 10.80 13.95
N GLY A 31 -4.88 12.02 13.39
CA GLY A 31 -5.89 13.05 13.63
C GLY A 31 -7.30 12.56 13.27
N ILE A 32 -7.48 11.94 12.10
CA ILE A 32 -8.76 11.36 11.68
C ILE A 32 -9.20 10.25 12.64
N VAL A 33 -8.30 9.34 13.01
CA VAL A 33 -8.59 8.25 13.96
C VAL A 33 -9.07 8.77 15.31
N LEU A 34 -8.52 9.89 15.79
CA LEU A 34 -8.87 10.46 17.10
C LEU A 34 -10.10 11.38 17.06
N VAL A 35 -10.30 12.11 15.97
CA VAL A 35 -11.33 13.15 15.86
C VAL A 35 -12.62 12.61 15.26
N LEU A 36 -12.55 11.84 14.17
CA LEU A 36 -13.74 11.41 13.43
C LEU A 36 -14.73 10.58 14.26
N PRO A 37 -14.30 9.60 15.09
CA PRO A 37 -15.24 8.87 15.96
C PRO A 37 -15.98 9.79 16.95
N LYS A 38 -15.30 10.85 17.45
CA LYS A 38 -15.91 11.84 18.35
C LYS A 38 -16.94 12.71 17.63
N LEU A 39 -16.67 13.10 16.38
CA LEU A 39 -17.61 13.84 15.56
C LEU A 39 -18.86 13.03 15.22
N LEU A 40 -18.72 11.73 15.00
CA LEU A 40 -19.85 10.84 14.72
C LEU A 40 -20.72 10.58 15.94
N GLN A 41 -20.20 10.74 17.17
CA GLN A 41 -20.95 10.51 18.43
C GLN A 41 -21.68 9.15 18.45
N GLY A 42 -21.08 8.11 17.84
CA GLY A 42 -21.66 6.77 17.74
C GLY A 42 -22.70 6.60 16.62
N LYS A 43 -23.03 7.65 15.85
CA LYS A 43 -23.93 7.57 14.70
C LYS A 43 -23.22 6.97 13.48
N ALA A 44 -23.69 5.81 13.03
CA ALA A 44 -23.18 5.17 11.82
C ALA A 44 -23.63 5.94 10.56
N VAL A 45 -22.68 6.27 9.70
CA VAL A 45 -22.88 6.91 8.39
C VAL A 45 -22.16 6.06 7.34
N PRO A 46 -22.63 4.83 7.07
CA PRO A 46 -21.93 3.92 6.18
C PRO A 46 -21.87 4.49 4.75
N PRO A 47 -20.74 4.35 4.04
CA PRO A 47 -20.68 4.74 2.64
C PRO A 47 -21.67 3.90 1.80
N PRO A 48 -22.17 4.43 0.68
CA PRO A 48 -22.99 3.67 -0.26
C PRO A 48 -22.31 2.36 -0.66
N THR A 49 -23.08 1.28 -0.80
CA THR A 49 -22.55 -0.06 -1.14
C THR A 49 -21.69 -0.03 -2.40
N PHE A 50 -22.11 0.72 -3.43
CA PHE A 50 -21.33 0.88 -4.65
C PHE A 50 -19.96 1.51 -4.37
N LEU A 51 -19.88 2.55 -3.54
CA LEU A 51 -18.62 3.19 -3.19
C LEU A 51 -17.68 2.23 -2.44
N ALA A 52 -18.21 1.52 -1.45
CA ALA A 52 -17.44 0.53 -0.70
C ALA A 52 -17.00 -0.66 -1.59
N ALA A 53 -17.85 -1.11 -2.51
CA ALA A 53 -17.52 -2.17 -3.44
C ALA A 53 -16.43 -1.72 -4.41
N THR A 54 -16.57 -0.53 -5.01
CA THR A 54 -15.56 0.07 -5.90
C THR A 54 -14.24 0.25 -5.17
N HIS A 55 -14.25 0.73 -3.93
CA HIS A 55 -13.03 0.87 -3.12
C HIS A 55 -12.28 -0.45 -2.95
N ASN A 56 -12.97 -1.51 -2.52
CA ASN A 56 -12.38 -2.84 -2.37
C ASN A 56 -11.90 -3.42 -3.71
N LEU A 57 -12.66 -3.19 -4.79
CA LEU A 57 -12.28 -3.66 -6.11
C LEU A 57 -11.02 -2.95 -6.64
N VAL A 58 -10.92 -1.63 -6.45
CA VAL A 58 -9.73 -0.84 -6.80
C VAL A 58 -8.51 -1.34 -6.03
N LEU A 59 -8.64 -1.61 -4.74
CA LEU A 59 -7.54 -2.15 -3.93
C LEU A 59 -7.15 -3.57 -4.35
N CYS A 60 -8.13 -4.42 -4.67
CA CYS A 60 -7.89 -5.77 -5.17
C CYS A 60 -7.14 -5.75 -6.51
N LEU A 61 -7.65 -5.01 -7.50
CA LEU A 61 -7.06 -4.93 -8.83
C LEU A 61 -5.72 -4.20 -8.79
N GLY A 62 -5.62 -3.11 -8.05
CA GLY A 62 -4.36 -2.38 -7.84
C GLY A 62 -3.30 -3.26 -7.21
N SER A 63 -3.64 -4.05 -6.19
CA SER A 63 -2.73 -5.02 -5.58
C SER A 63 -2.29 -6.09 -6.57
N ALA A 64 -3.20 -6.59 -7.42
CA ALA A 64 -2.87 -7.58 -8.44
C ALA A 64 -1.93 -7.00 -9.51
N VAL A 65 -2.18 -5.77 -9.96
CA VAL A 65 -1.33 -5.08 -10.93
C VAL A 65 0.07 -4.84 -10.36
N MET A 66 0.18 -4.37 -9.12
CA MET A 66 1.47 -4.18 -8.45
C MET A 66 2.20 -5.50 -8.24
N PHE A 67 1.49 -6.56 -7.82
CA PHE A 67 2.08 -7.89 -7.65
C PHE A 67 2.64 -8.42 -8.97
N VAL A 68 1.84 -8.43 -10.04
CA VAL A 68 2.25 -8.93 -11.35
C VAL A 68 3.37 -8.09 -11.93
N GLY A 69 3.27 -6.76 -11.85
CA GLY A 69 4.29 -5.85 -12.35
C GLY A 69 5.63 -6.02 -11.63
N CYS A 70 5.62 -6.03 -10.29
CA CYS A 70 6.82 -6.25 -9.51
C CYS A 70 7.41 -7.65 -9.73
N ALA A 71 6.57 -8.69 -9.78
CA ALA A 71 7.03 -10.07 -10.02
C ALA A 71 7.63 -10.22 -11.41
N TYR A 72 7.03 -9.61 -12.43
CA TYR A 72 7.54 -9.61 -13.79
C TYR A 72 8.93 -8.98 -13.88
N GLU A 73 9.10 -7.77 -13.32
CA GLU A 73 10.41 -7.09 -13.33
C GLU A 73 11.44 -7.84 -12.48
N ALA A 74 11.04 -8.44 -11.36
CA ALA A 74 11.93 -9.26 -10.54
C ALA A 74 12.40 -10.52 -11.29
N VAL A 75 11.50 -11.24 -11.96
CA VAL A 75 11.85 -12.43 -12.75
C VAL A 75 12.75 -12.05 -13.93
N LYS A 76 12.42 -10.96 -14.64
CA LYS A 76 13.23 -10.44 -15.74
C LYS A 76 14.64 -10.11 -15.28
N GLU A 77 14.79 -9.47 -14.12
CA GLU A 77 16.09 -9.14 -13.54
C GLU A 77 16.88 -10.40 -13.14
N ILE A 78 16.25 -11.39 -12.50
CA ILE A 78 16.89 -12.68 -12.14
C ILE A 78 17.38 -13.41 -13.38
N VAL A 79 16.57 -13.47 -14.44
CA VAL A 79 16.96 -14.13 -15.70
C VAL A 79 18.13 -13.41 -16.36
N ARG A 80 18.15 -12.07 -16.30
CA ARG A 80 19.18 -11.22 -16.89
C ARG A 80 20.51 -11.30 -16.13
N SER A 81 20.48 -11.16 -14.81
CA SER A 81 21.68 -11.17 -13.95
C SER A 81 22.17 -12.59 -13.65
N ARG A 82 21.31 -13.60 -13.83
CA ARG A 82 21.50 -14.97 -13.33
C ARG A 82 21.75 -15.04 -11.82
N ASP A 83 21.26 -14.04 -11.10
CA ASP A 83 21.37 -13.94 -9.65
C ASP A 83 20.02 -13.55 -9.04
N SER A 84 19.68 -14.18 -7.92
CA SER A 84 18.49 -13.90 -7.11
C SER A 84 18.84 -13.38 -5.71
N THR A 85 20.13 -13.27 -5.37
CA THR A 85 20.59 -12.82 -4.05
C THR A 85 20.14 -11.39 -3.77
N TRP A 86 20.07 -10.55 -4.79
CA TRP A 86 19.59 -9.17 -4.71
C TRP A 86 18.14 -9.04 -4.18
N LEU A 87 17.30 -10.09 -4.28
CA LEU A 87 15.96 -10.10 -3.66
C LEU A 87 16.03 -10.00 -2.14
N PHE A 88 17.09 -10.56 -1.55
CA PHE A 88 17.30 -10.62 -0.11
C PHE A 88 18.28 -9.57 0.38
N CYS A 89 19.31 -9.28 -0.41
CA CYS A 89 20.36 -8.35 -0.06
C CYS A 89 20.75 -7.53 -1.29
N LEU A 90 20.30 -6.27 -1.34
CA LEU A 90 20.68 -5.36 -2.41
C LEU A 90 22.14 -4.93 -2.25
N PRO A 91 22.91 -4.80 -3.36
CA PRO A 91 24.22 -4.19 -3.33
C PRO A 91 24.18 -2.76 -2.75
N LEU A 92 25.23 -2.34 -2.03
CA LEU A 92 25.29 -1.03 -1.37
C LEU A 92 25.15 0.15 -2.36
N ASP A 93 25.65 0.00 -3.58
CA ASP A 93 25.61 1.05 -4.62
C ASP A 93 24.33 1.00 -5.48
N THR A 94 23.28 0.34 -4.99
CA THR A 94 22.02 0.23 -5.74
C THR A 94 21.37 1.59 -5.89
N LYS A 95 21.20 2.03 -7.14
CA LYS A 95 20.42 3.22 -7.47
C LYS A 95 18.93 2.90 -7.46
N VAL A 96 18.12 3.84 -6.96
CA VAL A 96 16.66 3.74 -6.86
C VAL A 96 16.01 4.13 -8.19
N GLU A 97 16.35 3.38 -9.23
CA GLU A 97 16.08 3.70 -10.64
C GLU A 97 15.52 2.50 -11.41
N GLY A 98 14.54 2.75 -12.27
CA GLY A 98 13.98 1.79 -13.20
C GLY A 98 12.65 1.14 -12.76
N PRO A 99 12.19 0.13 -13.53
CA PRO A 99 10.85 -0.43 -13.41
C PRO A 99 10.51 -1.05 -12.05
N LEU A 100 11.48 -1.70 -11.41
CA LEU A 100 11.27 -2.33 -10.11
C LEU A 100 10.97 -1.28 -9.02
N TRP A 101 11.72 -0.19 -9.02
CA TRP A 101 11.51 0.93 -8.10
C TRP A 101 10.26 1.74 -8.42
N PHE A 102 9.85 1.78 -9.69
CA PHE A 102 8.54 2.32 -10.07
C PHE A 102 7.41 1.55 -9.36
N TRP A 103 7.44 0.22 -9.36
CA TRP A 103 6.44 -0.57 -8.64
C TRP A 103 6.50 -0.38 -7.11
N SER A 104 7.71 -0.26 -6.55
CA SER A 104 7.87 0.13 -5.13
C SER A 104 7.26 1.49 -4.83
N TYR A 105 7.37 2.44 -5.75
CA TYR A 105 6.77 3.77 -5.61
C TYR A 105 5.24 3.73 -5.71
N VAL A 106 4.69 2.98 -6.67
CA VAL A 106 3.23 2.78 -6.76
C VAL A 106 2.71 2.10 -5.49
N TYR A 107 3.45 1.13 -4.94
CA TYR A 107 3.14 0.49 -3.66
C TYR A 107 3.15 1.49 -2.50
N TYR A 108 4.15 2.38 -2.42
CA TYR A 108 4.18 3.44 -1.43
C TYR A 108 2.96 4.36 -1.51
N LEU A 109 2.59 4.79 -2.72
CA LEU A 109 1.37 5.60 -2.92
C LEU A 109 0.09 4.84 -2.53
N SER A 110 0.04 3.52 -2.77
CA SER A 110 -1.12 2.70 -2.39
C SER A 110 -1.36 2.71 -0.88
N LYS A 111 -0.31 2.84 -0.05
CA LYS A 111 -0.46 2.89 1.41
C LYS A 111 -1.24 4.11 1.89
N TYR A 112 -1.11 5.25 1.21
CA TYR A 112 -1.97 6.41 1.48
C TYR A 112 -3.44 6.12 1.16
N TYR A 113 -3.70 5.43 0.04
CA TYR A 113 -5.06 5.07 -0.36
C TYR A 113 -5.69 4.06 0.60
N GLU A 114 -4.91 3.10 1.12
CA GLU A 114 -5.35 2.12 2.12
C GLU A 114 -5.77 2.76 3.46
N LEU A 115 -5.36 3.99 3.76
CA LEU A 115 -5.82 4.70 4.96
C LEU A 115 -7.35 4.93 4.94
N LEU A 116 -7.97 4.96 3.77
CA LEU A 116 -9.43 5.04 3.60
C LEU A 116 -10.16 3.84 4.20
N ASP A 117 -9.54 2.67 4.33
CA ASP A 117 -10.14 1.52 5.03
C ASP A 117 -10.51 1.89 6.47
N THR A 118 -9.62 2.60 7.14
CA THR A 118 -9.82 3.08 8.51
C THR A 118 -11.00 4.06 8.57
N VAL A 119 -11.10 4.97 7.59
CA VAL A 119 -12.22 5.92 7.48
C VAL A 119 -13.54 5.16 7.29
N ILE A 120 -13.58 4.18 6.39
CA ILE A 120 -14.78 3.37 6.13
C ILE A 120 -15.20 2.59 7.39
N LEU A 121 -14.26 2.06 8.15
CA LEU A 121 -14.54 1.37 9.42
C LEU A 121 -15.13 2.32 10.48
N ILE A 122 -14.53 3.50 10.65
CA ILE A 122 -15.03 4.53 11.58
C ILE A 122 -16.45 4.97 11.19
N LEU A 123 -16.69 5.24 9.90
CA LEU A 123 -18.01 5.62 9.38
C LEU A 123 -19.07 4.54 9.61
N LYS A 124 -18.68 3.27 9.63
CA LYS A 124 -19.55 2.13 9.96
C LYS A 124 -19.69 1.89 11.47
N CYS A 125 -19.13 2.76 12.33
CA CYS A 125 -19.02 2.57 13.77
C CYS A 125 -18.41 1.19 14.15
N ARG A 126 -17.48 0.69 13.35
CA ARG A 126 -16.75 -0.54 13.66
C ARG A 126 -15.56 -0.20 14.57
N PRO A 127 -15.31 -1.00 15.62
CA PRO A 127 -14.18 -0.74 16.51
C PRO A 127 -12.86 -0.90 15.75
N LEU A 128 -11.96 0.06 15.92
CA LEU A 128 -10.59 -0.03 15.43
C LEU A 128 -9.73 -0.74 16.47
N SER A 129 -9.02 -1.79 16.07
CA SER A 129 -8.02 -2.41 16.93
C SER A 129 -6.74 -1.57 16.95
N PHE A 130 -5.99 -1.64 18.06
CA PHE A 130 -4.65 -1.05 18.14
C PHE A 130 -3.76 -1.54 17.00
N LEU A 131 -3.80 -2.85 16.70
CA LEU A 131 -3.02 -3.46 15.63
C LEU A 131 -3.33 -2.84 14.27
N HIS A 132 -4.59 -2.54 13.97
CA HIS A 132 -4.99 -1.92 12.70
C HIS A 132 -4.32 -0.54 12.52
N VAL A 133 -4.46 0.33 13.52
CA VAL A 133 -3.93 1.70 13.47
C VAL A 133 -2.40 1.69 13.44
N PHE A 134 -1.78 0.85 14.28
CA PHE A 134 -0.33 0.68 14.31
C PHE A 134 0.19 0.16 12.97
N HIS A 135 -0.41 -0.90 12.43
CA HIS A 135 -0.03 -1.49 11.16
C HIS A 135 -0.08 -0.46 10.03
N HIS A 136 -1.22 0.21 9.81
CA HIS A 136 -1.37 1.19 8.73
C HIS A 136 -0.41 2.39 8.84
N SER A 137 -0.04 2.80 10.06
CA SER A 137 0.96 3.85 10.28
C SER A 137 2.37 3.38 9.93
N VAL A 138 2.74 2.19 10.41
CA VAL A 138 4.10 1.64 10.23
C VAL A 138 4.35 1.22 8.79
N VAL A 139 3.41 0.56 8.12
CA VAL A 139 3.62 0.13 6.72
C VAL A 139 3.76 1.31 5.76
N LEU A 140 3.10 2.44 6.05
CA LEU A 140 3.28 3.66 5.28
C LEU A 140 4.69 4.24 5.45
N ALA A 141 5.17 4.33 6.70
CA ALA A 141 6.54 4.79 6.98
C ALA A 141 7.59 3.84 6.39
N MET A 142 7.37 2.53 6.54
CA MET A 142 8.26 1.49 6.03
C MET A 142 8.39 1.57 4.50
N ALA A 143 7.28 1.74 3.78
CA ALA A 143 7.29 1.87 2.33
C ALA A 143 8.06 3.12 1.85
N TYR A 144 7.99 4.23 2.59
CA TYR A 144 8.82 5.41 2.32
C TYR A 144 10.31 5.09 2.51
N PHE A 145 10.69 4.51 3.66
CA PHE A 145 12.09 4.22 3.96
C PHE A 145 12.68 3.15 3.02
N TRP A 146 11.87 2.25 2.48
CA TRP A 146 12.30 1.31 1.45
C TRP A 146 12.81 2.01 0.20
N LEU A 147 12.10 3.04 -0.27
CA LEU A 147 12.50 3.84 -1.42
C LEU A 147 13.68 4.75 -1.09
N ASP A 148 13.59 5.47 0.03
CA ASP A 148 14.54 6.51 0.40
C ASP A 148 15.94 5.97 0.76
N SER A 149 16.00 4.76 1.31
CA SER A 149 17.24 4.11 1.75
C SER A 149 17.60 2.85 0.96
N ALA A 150 16.99 2.65 -0.23
CA ALA A 150 17.19 1.49 -1.09
C ALA A 150 17.22 0.15 -0.33
N GLN A 151 16.24 -0.09 0.54
CA GLN A 151 16.35 -1.16 1.55
C GLN A 151 16.30 -2.57 0.95
N SER A 152 17.19 -3.44 1.42
CA SER A 152 17.11 -4.87 1.15
C SER A 152 15.75 -5.46 1.59
N LEU A 153 15.34 -6.58 0.98
CA LEU A 153 14.06 -7.27 1.19
C LEU A 153 12.79 -6.49 0.77
N GLN A 154 12.88 -5.23 0.32
CA GLN A 154 11.68 -4.45 -0.05
C GLN A 154 10.82 -5.15 -1.13
N VAL A 155 11.45 -5.83 -2.10
CA VAL A 155 10.76 -6.50 -3.22
C VAL A 155 9.95 -7.68 -2.72
N MET A 156 10.56 -8.49 -1.85
CA MET A 156 9.90 -9.63 -1.22
C MET A 156 8.75 -9.17 -0.32
N GLY A 157 8.99 -8.09 0.46
CA GLY A 157 7.97 -7.50 1.31
C GLY A 157 6.77 -6.96 0.51
N LEU A 158 7.04 -6.26 -0.59
CA LEU A 158 6.02 -5.77 -1.53
C LEU A 158 5.22 -6.93 -2.12
N LEU A 159 5.88 -7.94 -2.69
CA LEU A 159 5.22 -9.09 -3.30
C LEU A 159 4.34 -9.84 -2.29
N PHE A 160 4.84 -10.10 -1.09
CA PHE A 160 4.06 -10.78 -0.07
C PHE A 160 2.85 -9.95 0.37
N ASN A 161 3.05 -8.65 0.63
CA ASN A 161 1.96 -7.78 1.07
C ASN A 161 0.88 -7.63 -0.01
N THR A 162 1.27 -7.32 -1.24
CA THR A 162 0.34 -7.20 -2.37
C THR A 162 -0.38 -8.51 -2.67
N GLY A 163 0.29 -9.67 -2.57
CA GLY A 163 -0.33 -10.98 -2.73
C GLY A 163 -1.43 -11.26 -1.69
N VAL A 164 -1.15 -10.99 -0.41
CA VAL A 164 -2.16 -11.09 0.66
C VAL A 164 -3.29 -10.07 0.43
N HIS A 165 -2.97 -8.86 0.00
CA HIS A 165 -3.95 -7.81 -0.24
C HIS A 165 -4.91 -8.16 -1.39
N VAL A 166 -4.45 -8.84 -2.45
CA VAL A 166 -5.35 -9.36 -3.50
C VAL A 166 -6.43 -10.27 -2.89
N VAL A 167 -6.01 -11.24 -2.08
CA VAL A 167 -6.93 -12.21 -1.45
C VAL A 167 -7.88 -11.51 -0.48
N MET A 168 -7.34 -10.63 0.38
CA MET A 168 -8.09 -9.92 1.41
C MET A 168 -9.15 -8.97 0.81
N TYR A 169 -8.76 -8.13 -0.15
CA TYR A 169 -9.69 -7.17 -0.76
C TYR A 169 -10.69 -7.83 -1.69
N TYR A 170 -10.32 -8.93 -2.35
CA TYR A 170 -11.29 -9.77 -3.06
C TYR A 170 -12.36 -10.30 -2.11
N TYR A 171 -11.95 -10.80 -0.93
CA TYR A 171 -12.89 -11.24 0.10
C TYR A 171 -13.80 -10.08 0.57
N TYR A 172 -13.26 -8.89 0.85
CA TYR A 172 -14.07 -7.74 1.28
C TYR A 172 -15.02 -7.22 0.20
N PHE A 173 -14.58 -7.25 -1.07
CA PHE A 173 -15.45 -6.96 -2.21
C PHE A 173 -16.64 -7.93 -2.24
N LEU A 174 -16.37 -9.24 -2.19
CA LEU A 174 -17.41 -10.27 -2.19
C LEU A 174 -18.39 -10.13 -1.01
N CYS A 175 -17.90 -9.83 0.19
CA CYS A 175 -18.74 -9.54 1.34
C CYS A 175 -19.62 -8.29 1.12
N THR A 176 -19.08 -7.25 0.49
CA THR A 176 -19.84 -6.02 0.20
C THR A 176 -20.95 -6.26 -0.83
N VAL A 177 -20.73 -7.13 -1.82
CA VAL A 177 -21.75 -7.54 -2.80
C VAL A 177 -22.62 -8.72 -2.33
N LYS A 178 -22.58 -9.07 -1.03
CA LYS A 178 -23.36 -10.15 -0.40
C LYS A 178 -23.11 -11.55 -0.99
N ARG A 179 -21.92 -11.80 -1.51
CA ARG A 179 -21.44 -13.12 -1.98
C ARG A 179 -20.31 -13.63 -1.08
N ALA A 180 -20.51 -13.56 0.23
CA ALA A 180 -19.48 -13.87 1.22
C ALA A 180 -18.95 -15.30 1.03
N PRO A 181 -17.63 -15.50 0.86
CA PRO A 181 -17.06 -16.82 0.73
C PRO A 181 -17.04 -17.60 2.05
N LYS A 182 -17.07 -18.95 1.98
CA LYS A 182 -17.15 -19.85 3.15
C LYS A 182 -15.82 -20.17 3.84
N TRP A 183 -14.69 -19.70 3.33
CA TRP A 183 -13.34 -20.08 3.77
C TRP A 183 -12.75 -19.12 4.80
N LYS A 184 -13.61 -18.54 5.65
CA LYS A 184 -13.23 -17.67 6.76
C LYS A 184 -13.67 -18.27 8.08
#